data_AF-A0A962Q8Q3-F1
#
_entry.id   AF-A0A962Q8Q3-F1
#
_cell.length_a   1.000
_cell.length_b   1.000
_cell.length_c   1.000
_cell.angle_alpha   90.00
_cell.angle_beta   90.00
_cell.angle_gamma   90.00
#
_symmetry.space_group_name_H-M   'P 1'
#
loop_
_entity.id
_entity.type
_entity.pdbx_description
1 polymer ?
#
loop_
_entity_poly.entity_id
_entity_poly.type
_entity_poly.pdbx_seq_one_letter_code
_entity_poly.pdbx_strand_id
1 'polypeptide(L)'
;QGADAHTAETSNAEAQFEVLRARQLLATRSVADAEQAIEHLQRALTLDANYALAYARLADAILIQAESTTGVKAARPVVAPLLDKALALDPG
;
A
#
# COMPACT_ATOMS: atom_id res chain seq x y z
N GLN A 1 6.32 15.16 -25.51
CA GLN A 1 6.89 14.51 -24.32
C GLN A 1 5.89 14.72 -23.21
N GLY A 2 5.15 13.69 -22.84
CA GLY A 2 4.17 13.71 -21.75
C GLY A 2 4.15 12.29 -21.22
N ALA A 3 4.94 12.05 -20.18
CA ALA A 3 5.18 10.73 -19.62
C ALA A 3 3.88 10.14 -19.06
N ASP A 4 3.76 8.84 -19.26
CA ASP A 4 2.59 8.00 -19.03
C ASP A 4 2.18 7.93 -17.55
N ALA A 5 1.49 8.95 -17.04
CA ALA A 5 0.88 8.95 -15.69
C ALA A 5 -0.31 7.98 -15.54
N HIS A 6 -0.43 6.95 -16.39
CA HIS A 6 -1.60 6.08 -16.50
C HIS A 6 -1.38 4.65 -15.98
N THR A 7 -0.20 4.34 -15.44
CA THR A 7 0.14 2.98 -14.94
C THR A 7 0.12 2.86 -13.42
N ALA A 8 0.31 3.97 -12.70
CA ALA A 8 0.18 4.03 -11.24
C ALA A 8 -1.27 3.93 -10.76
N GLU A 9 -2.22 4.27 -11.63
CA GLU A 9 -3.64 4.48 -11.28
C GLU A 9 -4.48 3.27 -11.71
N THR A 10 -5.24 2.72 -10.77
CA THR A 10 -6.21 1.66 -11.04
C THR A 10 -7.36 2.19 -11.90
N SER A 11 -7.88 1.36 -12.81
CA SER A 11 -9.15 1.62 -13.50
C SER A 11 -10.37 1.24 -12.64
N ASN A 12 -10.15 0.58 -11.50
CA ASN A 12 -11.19 0.20 -10.56
C ASN A 12 -11.36 1.30 -9.50
N ALA A 13 -12.44 2.08 -9.63
CA ALA A 13 -12.76 3.14 -8.68
C ALA A 13 -12.88 2.64 -7.23
N GLU A 14 -13.40 1.43 -7.00
CA GLU A 14 -13.51 0.86 -5.66
C GLU A 14 -12.13 0.57 -5.06
N ALA A 15 -11.19 0.02 -5.84
CA ALA A 15 -9.81 -0.17 -5.40
C ALA A 15 -9.14 1.18 -5.07
N GLN A 16 -9.42 2.22 -5.86
CA GLN A 16 -8.94 3.57 -5.59
C GLN A 16 -9.50 4.11 -4.27
N PHE A 17 -10.79 3.94 -4.01
CA PHE A 17 -11.42 4.36 -2.75
C PHE A 17 -10.83 3.65 -1.54
N GLU A 18 -10.56 2.34 -1.64
CA GLU A 18 -9.93 1.58 -0.55
C GLU A 18 -8.52 2.10 -0.25
N VAL A 19 -7.71 2.44 -1.27
CA VAL A 19 -6.40 3.09 -1.08
C VAL A 19 -6.52 4.47 -0.43
N LEU A 20 -7.52 5.27 -0.81
CA LEU A 20 -7.75 6.59 -0.22
C LEU A 20 -8.13 6.49 1.26
N ARG A 21 -8.98 5.53 1.63
CA ARG A 21 -9.34 5.24 3.04
C ARG A 21 -8.11 4.85 3.84
N ALA A 22 -7.33 3.92 3.32
CA ALA A 22 -6.08 3.52 3.95
C ALA A 22 -5.13 4.71 4.14
N ARG A 23 -4.97 5.57 3.14
CA ARG A 23 -4.13 6.77 3.24
C ARG A 23 -4.60 7.73 4.34
N GLN A 24 -5.91 7.90 4.52
CA GLN A 24 -6.44 8.75 5.59
C GLN A 24 -6.13 8.16 6.97
N LEU A 25 -6.25 6.84 7.14
CA LEU A 25 -5.89 6.13 8.38
C LEU A 25 -4.39 6.27 8.67
N LEU A 26 -3.53 6.06 7.69
CA LEU A 26 -2.07 6.14 7.87
C LEU A 26 -1.55 7.54 8.25
N ALA A 27 -2.33 8.60 8.05
CA ALA A 27 -1.95 9.95 8.48
C ALA A 27 -1.84 10.08 10.01
N THR A 28 -2.49 9.22 10.79
CA THR A 28 -2.40 9.23 12.26
C THR A 28 -1.13 8.57 12.78
N ARG A 29 -0.49 7.72 11.96
CA ARG A 29 0.66 6.88 12.34
C ARG A 29 0.40 6.01 13.57
N SER A 30 -0.86 5.68 13.87
CA SER A 30 -1.23 4.79 14.98
C SER A 30 -1.22 3.32 14.54
N VAL A 31 -0.95 2.39 15.47
CA VAL A 31 -0.96 0.94 15.19
C VAL A 31 -2.35 0.47 14.78
N ALA A 32 -3.39 0.90 15.50
CA ALA A 32 -4.77 0.49 15.23
C ALA A 32 -5.23 0.96 13.84
N ASP A 33 -4.88 2.19 13.45
CA ASP A 33 -5.22 2.71 12.12
C ASP A 33 -4.39 2.04 11.03
N ALA A 34 -3.14 1.67 11.32
CA ALA A 34 -2.32 0.90 10.40
C ALA A 34 -2.88 -0.50 10.15
N GLU A 35 -3.39 -1.18 11.18
CA GLU A 35 -4.08 -2.47 11.04
C GLU A 35 -5.34 -2.35 10.17
N GLN A 36 -6.15 -1.32 10.38
CA GLN A 36 -7.30 -1.05 9.52
C GLN A 36 -6.89 -0.70 8.08
N ALA A 37 -5.82 0.08 7.92
CA ALA A 37 -5.29 0.41 6.59
C ALA A 37 -4.83 -0.85 5.84
N ILE A 38 -4.19 -1.81 6.52
CA ILE A 38 -3.80 -3.10 5.93
C ILE A 38 -5.02 -3.81 5.33
N GLU A 39 -6.15 -3.88 6.05
CA GLU A 39 -7.37 -4.52 5.54
C GLU A 39 -7.90 -3.83 4.28
N HIS A 40 -7.97 -2.49 4.28
CA HIS A 40 -8.40 -1.72 3.12
C HIS A 40 -7.49 -1.98 1.91
N LEU A 41 -6.18 -2.04 2.12
CA LEU A 41 -5.21 -2.24 1.05
C LEU A 41 -5.25 -3.67 0.50
N GLN A 42 -5.50 -4.67 1.34
CA GLN A 42 -5.76 -6.04 0.89
C GLN A 42 -7.04 -6.14 0.04
N ARG A 43 -8.10 -5.40 0.40
CA ARG A 43 -9.31 -5.30 -0.43
C ARG A 43 -9.01 -4.61 -1.76
N ALA A 44 -8.26 -3.52 -1.77
CA ALA A 44 -7.82 -2.85 -2.99
C ALA A 44 -7.09 -3.82 -3.93
N LEU A 45 -6.20 -4.67 -3.39
CA LEU A 45 -5.46 -5.68 -4.16
C LEU A 45 -6.32 -6.88 -4.59
N THR A 46 -7.41 -7.16 -3.88
CA THR A 46 -8.40 -8.16 -4.31
C THR A 46 -9.23 -7.64 -5.49
N LEU A 47 -9.54 -6.34 -5.48
CA LEU A 47 -10.28 -5.65 -6.53
C LEU A 47 -9.43 -5.37 -7.77
N ASP A 48 -8.14 -5.07 -7.57
CA ASP A 48 -7.16 -4.87 -8.63
C ASP A 48 -5.76 -5.34 -8.17
N ALA A 49 -5.40 -6.56 -8.57
CA ALA A 49 -4.13 -7.17 -8.23
C ALA A 49 -2.92 -6.53 -8.96
N ASN A 50 -3.15 -5.62 -9.91
CA ASN A 50 -2.11 -4.88 -10.61
C ASN A 50 -1.98 -3.44 -10.13
N TYR A 51 -2.67 -3.07 -9.04
CA TYR A 51 -2.62 -1.71 -8.53
C TYR A 51 -1.33 -1.44 -7.74
N ALA A 52 -0.32 -0.90 -8.43
CA ALA A 52 1.01 -0.64 -7.88
C ALA A 52 0.98 0.18 -6.58
N LEU A 53 0.16 1.23 -6.53
CA LEU A 53 0.04 2.09 -5.35
C LEU A 53 -0.48 1.34 -4.12
N ALA A 54 -1.37 0.37 -4.28
CA ALA A 54 -1.89 -0.41 -3.15
C ALA A 54 -0.79 -1.26 -2.50
N TYR A 55 0.12 -1.85 -3.29
CA TYR A 55 1.28 -2.57 -2.77
C TYR A 55 2.23 -1.66 -1.98
N ALA A 56 2.54 -0.47 -2.51
CA ALA A 56 3.39 0.50 -1.83
C ALA A 56 2.79 0.97 -0.49
N ARG A 57 1.48 1.26 -0.48
CA ARG A 57 0.76 1.65 0.74
C ARG A 57 0.66 0.51 1.74
N LEU A 58 0.58 -0.73 1.29
CA LEU A 58 0.53 -1.90 2.19
C LEU A 58 1.87 -2.06 2.91
N ALA A 59 2.98 -1.84 2.21
CA ALA A 59 4.30 -1.76 2.84
C ALA A 59 4.37 -0.63 3.89
N ASP A 60 3.88 0.58 3.57
CA ASP A 60 3.83 1.70 4.52
C ASP A 60 3.06 1.32 5.81
N ALA A 61 1.88 0.72 5.65
CA ALA A 61 1.03 0.33 6.78
C ALA A 61 1.70 -0.71 7.69
N ILE A 62 2.32 -1.74 7.09
CA ILE A 62 3.05 -2.77 7.84
C ILE A 62 4.26 -2.17 8.56
N LEU A 63 4.96 -1.21 7.95
CA LEU A 63 6.08 -0.51 8.61
C LEU A 63 5.60 0.31 9.81
N ILE A 64 4.50 1.05 9.69
CA ILE A 64 3.91 1.82 10.80
C ILE A 64 3.48 0.90 11.94
N GLN A 65 2.82 -0.22 11.63
CA GLN A 65 2.46 -1.23 12.63
C GLN A 65 3.72 -1.77 13.34
N ALA A 66 4.78 -2.05 12.58
CA ALA A 66 6.03 -2.61 13.09
C ALA A 66 6.84 -1.64 13.95
N GLU A 67 6.74 -0.32 13.74
CA GLU A 67 7.44 0.70 14.54
C GLU A 67 7.12 0.58 16.04
N SER A 68 5.90 0.16 16.39
CA SER A 68 5.44 0.05 17.78
C SER A 68 5.21 -1.39 18.27
N THR A 69 5.52 -2.40 17.44
CA THR A 69 5.28 -3.82 17.77
C THR A 69 6.58 -4.65 17.72
N THR A 70 6.84 -5.33 16.61
CA THR A 70 7.97 -6.26 16.44
C THR A 70 9.27 -5.59 16.01
N GLY A 71 9.21 -4.31 15.65
CA GLY A 71 10.30 -3.52 15.09
C GLY A 71 10.41 -3.63 13.57
N VAL A 72 10.78 -2.52 12.93
CA VAL A 72 10.91 -2.38 11.47
C VAL A 72 11.85 -3.41 10.83
N LYS A 73 12.92 -3.81 11.52
CA LYS A 73 13.87 -4.81 11.01
C LYS A 73 13.21 -6.17 10.76
N ALA A 74 12.25 -6.56 11.62
CA ALA A 74 11.52 -7.81 11.48
C ALA A 74 10.47 -7.75 10.35
N ALA A 75 9.95 -6.56 10.04
CA ALA A 75 8.99 -6.36 8.95
C ALA A 75 9.64 -6.32 7.56
N ARG A 76 10.94 -6.04 7.46
CA ARG A 76 11.68 -5.95 6.19
C ARG A 76 11.45 -7.12 5.21
N PRO A 77 11.54 -8.41 5.60
CA PRO A 77 11.27 -9.52 4.69
C PRO A 77 9.81 -9.57 4.20
N VAL A 78 8.87 -8.95 4.92
CA VAL A 78 7.45 -8.89 4.52
C VAL A 78 7.23 -7.77 3.51
N VAL A 79 7.82 -6.59 3.74
CA VAL A 79 7.55 -5.40 2.91
C VAL A 79 8.39 -5.33 1.63
N ALA A 80 9.59 -5.91 1.62
CA ALA A 80 10.45 -5.95 0.44
C ALA A 80 9.74 -6.50 -0.82
N PRO A 81 9.11 -7.69 -0.79
CA PRO A 81 8.42 -8.21 -1.98
C PRO A 81 7.21 -7.35 -2.41
N LEU A 82 6.57 -6.61 -1.48
CA LEU A 82 5.48 -5.70 -1.83
C LEU A 82 6.01 -4.50 -2.62
N LEU A 83 7.12 -3.93 -2.18
CA LEU A 83 7.78 -2.81 -2.87
C LEU A 83 8.34 -3.25 -4.23
N ASP A 84 8.95 -4.43 -4.30
CA ASP A 84 9.42 -5.01 -5.57
C ASP A 84 8.26 -5.19 -6.57
N LYS A 85 7.10 -5.66 -6.07
CA LYS A 85 5.90 -5.81 -6.89
C LYS A 85 5.35 -4.46 -7.34
N ALA A 86 5.32 -3.45 -6.46
CA ALA A 86 4.89 -2.09 -6.81
C ALA A 86 5.76 -1.51 -7.93
N LEU A 87 7.09 -1.61 -7.81
CA LEU A 87 8.05 -1.13 -8.81
C LEU A 87 7.96 -1.91 -10.14
N ALA A 88 7.70 -3.21 -10.08
CA ALA A 88 7.53 -4.02 -11.28
C ALA A 88 6.24 -3.67 -12.05
N LEU A 89 5.21 -3.23 -11.35
CA LEU A 89 3.94 -2.78 -11.95
C LEU A 89 4.05 -1.34 -12.46
N ASP A 90 4.77 -0.49 -11.74
CA ASP A 90 4.93 0.93 -12.05
C ASP A 90 6.35 1.42 -11.68
N PRO A 91 7.29 1.41 -12.64
CA PRO A 91 8.68 1.82 -12.40
C PRO A 91 8.90 3.35 -12.39
N GLY A 92 7.91 4.15 -12.80
CA GLY A 92 7.94 5.62 -12.81
C GLY A 92 7.42 6.27 -14.09
#